data_AF-A0A452ZT10-F1
#
_entry.id   AF-A0A452ZT10-F1
#
_cell.length_a   1.000
_cell.length_b   1.000
_cell.length_c   1.000
_cell.angle_alpha   90.00
_cell.angle_beta   90.00
_cell.angle_gamma   90.00
#
_symmetry.space_group_name_H-M   'P 1'
#
loop_
_entity.id
_entity.type
_entity.pdbx_description
1 polymer ?
#
loop_
_entity_poly.entity_id
_entity_poly.type
_entity_poly.pdbx_seq_one_letter_code
_entity_poly.pdbx_strand_id
1 'polypeptide(L)'
;MRVGLQSLTSTSASTGVTYSNRCSNAYSTCCATKPEALPVETTSTDMPVDSFRRFHNYLRISLSERCNLRCQYCMLAEGVELTPKSELLLHDEIIRVANLFVTSGVDKIRLSGGEPTVRKDLEDICLHLSGLKGLKTLAMTTNGIVLSKKLPRLKECGLNTLNISLDTFIPANSEGKTVH
;
A
#
# COMPACT_ATOMS: atom_id res chain seq x y z
N MET A 1 4.25 36.48 -34.18
CA MET A 1 3.98 35.54 -35.30
C MET A 1 3.00 34.50 -34.76
N ARG A 2 1.84 34.19 -35.39
CA ARG A 2 1.63 33.39 -36.62
C ARG A 2 2.28 31.99 -36.49
N VAL A 3 1.66 30.81 -36.70
CA VAL A 3 0.26 30.29 -36.91
C VAL A 3 0.31 28.78 -36.49
N GLY A 4 -0.72 28.00 -36.13
CA GLY A 4 -2.17 28.20 -35.90
C GLY A 4 -3.04 27.23 -36.73
N LEU A 5 -4.10 26.63 -36.13
CA LEU A 5 -4.97 25.54 -36.67
C LEU A 5 -4.20 24.18 -36.85
N GLN A 6 -4.83 23.00 -37.01
CA GLN A 6 -6.24 22.64 -37.29
C GLN A 6 -6.64 21.28 -36.67
N SER A 7 -7.94 20.96 -36.64
CA SER A 7 -8.48 19.62 -36.30
C SER A 7 -9.02 18.92 -37.55
N LEU A 8 -8.92 17.59 -37.63
CA LEU A 8 -9.65 16.76 -38.59
C LEU A 8 -10.09 15.42 -37.97
N THR A 9 -11.32 15.04 -38.26
CA THR A 9 -11.93 13.73 -37.98
C THR A 9 -11.81 12.81 -39.19
N SER A 10 -11.90 11.49 -38.99
CA SER A 10 -12.17 10.54 -40.07
C SER A 10 -13.09 9.41 -39.61
N THR A 11 -14.04 9.05 -40.48
CA THR A 11 -15.11 8.07 -40.20
C THR A 11 -15.15 7.05 -41.33
N SER A 12 -15.07 5.75 -41.00
CA SER A 12 -15.45 4.62 -41.87
C SER A 12 -15.16 3.29 -41.14
N ALA A 13 -15.69 2.13 -41.55
CA ALA A 13 -16.98 1.80 -42.13
C ALA A 13 -17.20 0.28 -41.95
N SER A 14 -18.44 -0.21 -42.08
CA SER A 14 -18.75 -1.63 -41.95
C SER A 14 -18.43 -2.44 -43.21
N THR A 15 -17.95 -3.67 -43.03
CA THR A 15 -18.10 -4.76 -44.01
C THR A 15 -18.49 -6.04 -43.27
N GLY A 16 -19.72 -6.50 -43.47
CA GLY A 16 -20.15 -7.83 -43.04
C GLY A 16 -19.79 -8.88 -44.08
N VAL A 17 -19.56 -10.13 -43.65
CA VAL A 17 -19.30 -11.26 -44.56
C VAL A 17 -20.46 -12.25 -44.48
N THR A 18 -21.26 -12.31 -45.54
CA THR A 18 -22.24 -13.36 -45.77
C THR A 18 -21.56 -14.59 -46.38
N TYR A 19 -21.80 -15.78 -45.84
CA TYR A 19 -21.62 -17.04 -46.58
C TYR A 19 -22.82 -17.96 -46.38
N SER A 20 -23.08 -18.81 -47.37
CA SER A 20 -24.34 -19.54 -47.50
C SER A 20 -24.16 -20.99 -47.95
N ASN A 21 -25.23 -21.76 -47.76
CA ASN A 21 -25.54 -23.05 -48.38
C ASN A 21 -24.75 -24.33 -47.97
N ARG A 22 -25.46 -25.09 -47.14
CA ARG A 22 -25.90 -26.49 -47.36
C ARG A 22 -24.95 -27.65 -47.01
N CYS A 23 -25.60 -28.65 -46.40
CA CYS A 23 -25.04 -29.85 -45.81
C CYS A 23 -24.75 -30.96 -46.83
N SER A 24 -23.98 -31.95 -46.39
CA SER A 24 -24.25 -33.37 -46.68
C SER A 24 -23.91 -34.20 -45.44
N ASN A 25 -24.66 -35.28 -45.19
CA ASN A 25 -24.62 -35.99 -43.91
C ASN A 25 -23.45 -36.98 -43.81
N ALA A 26 -22.79 -36.99 -42.65
CA ALA A 26 -22.12 -38.17 -42.10
C ALA A 26 -22.20 -38.12 -40.56
N TYR A 27 -22.61 -39.22 -39.93
CA TYR A 27 -22.79 -39.28 -38.47
C TYR A 27 -21.52 -39.77 -37.77
N SER A 28 -20.86 -38.92 -36.99
CA SER A 28 -20.20 -39.33 -35.73
C SER A 28 -19.83 -38.18 -34.80
N THR A 29 -19.78 -38.52 -33.52
CA THR A 29 -19.68 -37.69 -32.32
C THR A 29 -18.35 -36.93 -32.16
N CYS A 30 -18.50 -35.65 -31.82
CA CYS A 30 -17.62 -34.78 -31.02
C CYS A 30 -16.12 -35.12 -30.86
N CYS A 31 -15.28 -34.41 -31.60
CA CYS A 31 -13.96 -33.96 -31.12
C CYS A 31 -13.60 -32.61 -31.77
N ALA A 32 -14.16 -31.51 -31.24
CA ALA A 32 -13.82 -30.17 -31.73
C ALA A 32 -12.38 -29.82 -31.33
N THR A 33 -11.54 -29.48 -32.31
CA THR A 33 -10.17 -29.00 -32.05
C THR A 33 -10.24 -27.70 -31.27
N LYS A 34 -9.61 -27.71 -30.09
CA LYS A 34 -9.59 -26.57 -29.16
C LYS A 34 -8.92 -25.38 -29.86
N PRO A 35 -9.56 -24.19 -29.95
CA PRO A 35 -8.94 -23.03 -30.57
C PRO A 35 -7.68 -22.64 -29.80
N GLU A 36 -6.64 -22.28 -30.55
CA GLU A 36 -5.33 -21.96 -30.03
C GLU A 36 -5.39 -20.68 -29.18
N ALA A 37 -4.94 -20.77 -27.92
CA ALA A 37 -5.07 -19.68 -26.97
C ALA A 37 -4.01 -18.61 -27.25
N LEU A 38 -4.43 -17.47 -27.78
CA LEU A 38 -3.60 -16.27 -27.89
C LEU A 38 -3.00 -15.92 -26.51
N PRO A 39 -1.73 -15.47 -26.43
CA PRO A 39 -1.14 -15.06 -25.17
C PRO A 39 -1.94 -13.91 -24.56
N VAL A 40 -2.57 -14.17 -23.41
CA VAL A 40 -3.16 -13.11 -22.60
C VAL A 40 -2.02 -12.42 -21.86
N GLU A 41 -1.69 -11.19 -22.26
CA GLU A 41 -0.83 -10.31 -21.47
C GLU A 41 -1.59 -9.88 -20.21
N THR A 42 -1.57 -10.74 -19.18
CA THR A 42 -2.29 -10.53 -17.93
C THR A 42 -1.59 -9.46 -17.09
N THR A 43 -1.78 -8.18 -17.43
CA THR A 43 -1.45 -7.05 -16.57
C THR A 43 -2.47 -6.93 -15.44
N SER A 44 -2.67 -7.99 -14.66
CA SER A 44 -3.63 -7.99 -13.57
C SER A 44 -3.06 -7.25 -12.35
N THR A 45 -3.44 -5.98 -12.24
CA THR A 45 -3.43 -5.23 -10.99
C THR A 45 -4.53 -5.76 -10.06
N ASP A 46 -4.47 -7.04 -9.73
CA ASP A 46 -5.44 -7.71 -8.87
C ASP A 46 -5.22 -7.25 -7.43
N MET A 47 -6.17 -6.45 -6.94
CA MET A 47 -6.23 -6.06 -5.54
C MET A 47 -6.25 -7.30 -4.64
N PRO A 48 -5.45 -7.37 -3.55
CA PRO A 48 -5.48 -8.54 -2.68
C PRO A 48 -6.87 -8.71 -2.08
N VAL A 49 -7.50 -9.86 -2.37
CA VAL A 49 -8.84 -10.22 -1.90
C VAL A 49 -8.77 -11.52 -1.12
N ASP A 50 -9.41 -11.57 0.05
CA ASP A 50 -9.46 -12.77 0.88
C ASP A 50 -10.63 -13.73 0.55
N SER A 51 -10.66 -14.86 1.24
CA SER A 51 -11.73 -15.87 1.12
C SER A 51 -13.13 -15.34 1.50
N PHE A 52 -13.21 -14.21 2.21
CA PHE A 52 -14.45 -13.51 2.56
C PHE A 52 -14.82 -12.39 1.57
N ARG A 53 -14.10 -12.31 0.43
CA ARG A 53 -14.27 -11.32 -0.64
C ARG A 53 -14.03 -9.88 -0.18
N ARG A 54 -13.23 -9.67 0.87
CA ARG A 54 -12.82 -8.35 1.36
C ARG A 54 -11.62 -7.86 0.56
N PHE A 55 -11.68 -6.59 0.14
CA PHE A 55 -10.60 -5.92 -0.60
C PHE A 55 -9.60 -5.30 0.38
N HIS A 56 -8.32 -5.64 0.24
CA HIS A 56 -7.25 -5.13 1.09
C HIS A 56 -6.46 -4.01 0.41
N ASN A 57 -7.04 -2.81 0.33
CA ASN A 57 -6.37 -1.60 -0.19
C ASN A 57 -5.43 -0.92 0.82
N TYR A 58 -5.23 -1.51 2.00
CA TYR A 58 -4.59 -0.89 3.15
C TYR A 58 -3.52 -1.79 3.78
N LEU A 59 -2.28 -1.31 3.79
CA LEU A 59 -1.12 -1.97 4.41
C LEU A 59 -0.72 -1.25 5.71
N ARG A 60 -0.55 -1.99 6.80
CA ARG A 60 0.04 -1.50 8.05
C ARG A 60 1.44 -2.10 8.21
N ILE A 61 2.45 -1.25 8.30
CA ILE A 61 3.86 -1.65 8.50
C ILE A 61 4.24 -1.38 9.96
N SER A 62 4.85 -2.37 10.62
CA SER A 62 5.52 -2.21 11.91
C SER A 62 7.00 -1.92 11.67
N LEU A 63 7.47 -0.74 12.03
CA LEU A 63 8.83 -0.28 11.75
C LEU A 63 9.85 -0.65 12.83
N SER A 64 9.39 -0.83 14.06
CA SER A 64 10.18 -1.26 15.22
C SER A 64 9.25 -1.62 16.38
N GLU A 65 9.69 -2.50 17.27
CA GLU A 65 9.02 -2.78 18.54
C GLU A 65 9.40 -1.77 19.64
N ARG A 66 10.51 -1.04 19.46
CA ARG A 66 11.01 -0.09 20.46
C ARG A 66 10.04 1.07 20.63
N CYS A 67 9.78 1.42 21.88
CA CYS A 67 8.96 2.56 22.29
C CYS A 67 9.65 3.33 23.42
N ASN A 68 9.56 4.66 23.36
CA ASN A 68 9.99 5.60 24.42
C ASN A 68 8.93 5.77 25.54
N LEU A 69 7.93 4.88 25.58
CA LEU A 69 6.91 4.79 26.62
C LEU A 69 6.76 3.35 27.12
N ARG A 70 6.31 3.21 28.38
CA ARG A 70 5.72 1.98 28.93
C ARG A 70 4.28 2.26 29.36
N CYS A 71 3.33 2.01 28.45
CA CYS A 71 1.90 2.12 28.74
C CYS A 71 1.41 0.78 29.32
N GLN A 72 0.81 0.79 30.51
CA GLN A 72 0.42 -0.42 31.27
C GLN A 72 -0.31 -1.50 30.43
N TYR A 73 -1.20 -1.11 29.53
CA TYR A 73 -2.01 -2.03 28.70
C TYR A 73 -1.34 -2.47 27.39
N CYS A 74 -0.16 -1.95 27.05
CA CYS A 74 0.51 -2.15 25.76
C CYS A 74 1.93 -2.70 25.87
N MET A 75 2.66 -2.35 26.94
CA MET A 75 4.00 -2.82 27.22
C MET A 75 4.16 -2.86 28.73
N LEU A 76 4.22 -4.07 29.29
CA LEU A 76 4.24 -4.33 30.73
C LEU A 76 5.46 -3.67 31.40
N ALA A 77 5.36 -3.41 32.70
CA ALA A 77 6.42 -2.77 33.48
C ALA A 77 7.72 -3.59 33.51
N GLU A 78 7.60 -4.93 33.45
CA GLU A 78 8.69 -5.89 33.35
C GLU A 78 9.38 -5.87 31.97
N GLY A 79 8.82 -5.14 31.01
CA GLY A 79 9.27 -5.07 29.62
C GLY A 79 8.70 -6.19 28.74
N VAL A 80 9.30 -6.33 27.57
CA VAL A 80 9.08 -7.42 26.61
C VAL A 80 10.46 -7.68 25.98
N GLU A 81 10.80 -8.93 25.73
CA GLU A 81 12.01 -9.24 24.96
C GLU A 81 11.90 -8.62 23.56
N LEU A 82 12.92 -7.85 23.16
CA LEU A 82 12.91 -7.11 21.90
C LEU A 82 13.65 -7.91 20.83
N THR A 83 12.99 -8.12 19.70
CA THR A 83 13.56 -8.74 18.50
C THR A 83 14.90 -8.08 18.14
N PRO A 84 15.97 -8.86 17.90
CA PRO A 84 17.27 -8.32 17.57
C PRO A 84 17.20 -7.55 16.25
N LYS A 85 18.07 -6.54 16.09
CA LYS A 85 18.00 -5.61 14.94
C LYS A 85 18.16 -6.32 13.57
N SER A 86 18.74 -7.51 13.55
CA SER A 86 18.91 -8.39 12.38
C SER A 86 17.61 -9.01 11.87
N GLU A 87 16.57 -9.11 12.70
CA GLU A 87 15.29 -9.74 12.36
C GLU A 87 14.17 -8.70 12.08
N LEU A 88 14.48 -7.41 12.28
CA LEU A 88 13.60 -6.30 11.89
C LEU A 88 13.86 -5.87 10.45
N LEU A 89 12.80 -5.70 9.66
CA LEU A 89 12.89 -5.33 8.24
C LEU A 89 13.80 -4.10 8.01
N LEU A 90 14.76 -4.29 7.11
CA LEU A 90 15.68 -3.26 6.62
C LEU A 90 14.92 -2.23 5.78
N HIS A 91 15.57 -1.08 5.52
CA HIS A 91 15.01 0.01 4.73
C HIS A 91 14.53 -0.49 3.35
N ASP A 92 15.40 -1.12 2.59
CA ASP A 92 15.11 -1.59 1.23
C ASP A 92 14.03 -2.66 1.19
N GLU A 93 13.92 -3.50 2.23
CA GLU A 93 12.88 -4.51 2.36
C GLU A 93 11.50 -3.89 2.58
N ILE A 94 11.42 -2.85 3.42
CA ILE A 94 10.19 -2.07 3.63
C ILE A 94 9.74 -1.43 2.33
N ILE A 95 10.65 -0.79 1.58
CA ILE A 95 10.32 -0.16 0.29
C ILE A 95 9.93 -1.21 -0.76
N ARG A 96 10.62 -2.35 -0.83
CA ARG A 96 10.30 -3.47 -1.73
C ARG A 96 8.92 -4.06 -1.46
N VAL A 97 8.61 -4.37 -0.20
CA VAL A 97 7.30 -4.93 0.21
C VAL A 97 6.19 -3.90 -0.04
N ALA A 98 6.40 -2.64 0.34
CA ALA A 98 5.44 -1.58 0.08
C ALA A 98 5.17 -1.38 -1.42
N ASN A 99 6.22 -1.35 -2.26
CA ASN A 99 6.07 -1.24 -3.71
C ASN A 99 5.26 -2.39 -4.29
N LEU A 100 5.54 -3.65 -3.89
CA LEU A 100 4.77 -4.81 -4.34
C LEU A 100 3.27 -4.64 -4.03
N PHE A 101 2.93 -4.35 -2.78
CA PHE A 101 1.53 -4.11 -2.38
C PHE A 101 0.88 -2.94 -3.12
N VAL A 102 1.59 -1.83 -3.34
CA VAL A 102 1.08 -0.66 -4.10
C VAL A 102 0.88 -1.00 -5.58
N THR A 103 1.77 -1.79 -6.20
CA THR A 103 1.57 -2.28 -7.57
C THR A 103 0.40 -3.26 -7.69
N SER A 104 0.08 -4.01 -6.63
CA SER A 104 -1.16 -4.77 -6.49
C SER A 104 -2.38 -3.91 -6.11
N GLY A 105 -2.27 -2.58 -6.04
CA GLY A 105 -3.41 -1.69 -5.82
C GLY A 105 -3.69 -1.25 -4.38
N VAL A 106 -2.80 -1.51 -3.42
CA VAL A 106 -2.85 -0.84 -2.10
C VAL A 106 -2.62 0.66 -2.28
N ASP A 107 -3.61 1.48 -1.95
CA ASP A 107 -3.52 2.94 -2.08
C ASP A 107 -3.25 3.66 -0.75
N LYS A 108 -3.18 2.92 0.36
CA LYS A 108 -2.93 3.44 1.71
C LYS A 108 -1.92 2.61 2.50
N ILE A 109 -0.88 3.27 2.99
CA ILE A 109 0.11 2.70 3.92
C ILE A 109 0.00 3.41 5.26
N ARG A 110 0.08 2.66 6.37
CA ARG A 110 0.29 3.20 7.72
C ARG A 110 1.58 2.67 8.35
N LEU A 111 2.43 3.58 8.77
CA LEU A 111 3.59 3.34 9.62
C LEU A 111 3.17 3.31 11.10
N SER A 112 3.66 2.31 11.83
CA SER A 112 3.42 2.12 13.27
C SER A 112 4.53 1.24 13.87
N GLY A 113 4.36 0.80 15.12
CA GLY A 113 5.27 -0.11 15.79
C GLY A 113 5.01 -0.05 17.29
N GLY A 114 6.08 -0.03 18.09
CA GLY A 114 6.11 0.67 19.37
C GLY A 114 5.94 2.17 19.13
N GLU A 115 7.04 2.89 18.85
CA GLU A 115 7.00 4.29 18.41
C GLU A 115 7.84 4.51 17.14
N PRO A 116 7.23 4.83 15.98
CA PRO A 116 7.96 5.08 14.73
C PRO A 116 9.07 6.13 14.83
N THR A 117 8.88 7.20 15.62
CA THR A 117 9.87 8.30 15.71
C THR A 117 11.18 7.90 16.42
N VAL A 118 11.25 6.71 17.03
CA VAL A 118 12.49 6.10 17.54
C VAL A 118 13.37 5.53 16.41
N ARG A 119 12.80 5.20 15.25
CA ARG A 119 13.56 4.71 14.08
C ARG A 119 14.27 5.87 13.38
N LYS A 120 15.59 5.75 13.19
CA LYS A 120 16.45 6.84 12.67
C LYS A 120 16.14 7.18 11.21
N ASP A 121 15.98 6.15 10.40
CA ASP A 121 15.68 6.14 8.96
C ASP A 121 14.18 6.40 8.63
N LEU A 122 13.35 6.79 9.61
CA LEU A 122 11.92 7.05 9.40
C LEU A 122 11.65 8.10 8.30
N GLU A 123 12.44 9.16 8.25
CA GLU A 123 12.23 10.26 7.30
C GLU A 123 12.58 9.83 5.87
N ASP A 124 13.63 9.01 5.70
CA ASP A 124 14.01 8.41 4.42
C ASP A 124 12.99 7.37 3.97
N ILE A 125 12.45 6.56 4.90
CA ILE A 125 11.36 5.61 4.61
C ILE A 125 10.13 6.38 4.11
N CYS A 126 9.70 7.44 4.80
CA CYS A 126 8.59 8.27 4.36
C CYS A 126 8.81 8.83 2.95
N LEU A 127 10.01 9.37 2.68
CA LEU A 127 10.36 9.96 1.39
C LEU A 127 10.24 8.93 0.26
N HIS A 128 10.86 7.76 0.40
CA HIS A 128 10.78 6.70 -0.61
C HIS A 128 9.36 6.16 -0.80
N LEU A 129 8.60 5.97 0.29
CA LEU A 129 7.20 5.53 0.22
C LEU A 129 6.31 6.57 -0.49
N SER A 130 6.54 7.87 -0.26
CA SER A 130 5.77 8.93 -0.91
C SER A 130 5.96 8.99 -2.44
N GLY A 131 7.07 8.45 -2.95
CA GLY A 131 7.35 8.33 -4.39
C GLY A 131 6.68 7.13 -5.08
N LEU A 132 6.01 6.24 -4.35
CA LEU A 132 5.38 5.04 -4.92
C LEU A 132 4.14 5.39 -5.75
N LYS A 133 4.23 5.20 -7.07
CA LYS A 133 3.13 5.43 -8.01
C LYS A 133 1.93 4.55 -7.65
N GLY A 134 0.82 5.19 -7.25
CA GLY A 134 -0.42 4.53 -6.83
C GLY A 134 -0.75 4.75 -5.34
N LEU A 135 0.24 5.08 -4.51
CA LEU A 135 0.01 5.42 -3.10
C LEU A 135 -0.66 6.79 -3.01
N LYS A 136 -1.85 6.86 -2.40
CA LYS A 136 -2.61 8.09 -2.16
C LYS A 136 -2.44 8.60 -0.73
N THR A 137 -2.25 7.69 0.22
CA THR A 137 -2.21 8.03 1.65
C THR A 137 -1.02 7.36 2.33
N LEU A 138 -0.05 8.17 2.74
CA LEU A 138 1.00 7.79 3.68
C LEU A 138 0.61 8.29 5.07
N ALA A 139 0.31 7.36 5.97
CA ALA A 139 -0.14 7.61 7.33
C ALA A 139 0.88 7.16 8.37
N MET A 140 0.86 7.76 9.57
CA MET A 140 1.62 7.29 10.73
C MET A 140 0.76 7.31 12.00
N THR A 141 0.99 6.37 12.90
CA THR A 141 0.51 6.43 14.30
C THR A 141 1.68 6.64 15.25
N THR A 142 1.56 7.57 16.18
CA THR A 142 2.61 7.95 17.14
C THR A 142 2.02 8.35 18.49
N ASN A 143 2.79 8.23 19.57
CA ASN A 143 2.47 8.79 20.88
C ASN A 143 2.64 10.32 20.95
N GLY A 144 3.26 10.95 19.94
CA GLY A 144 3.36 12.40 19.81
C GLY A 144 4.53 13.08 20.54
N ILE A 145 5.27 12.38 21.42
CA ILE A 145 6.27 13.01 22.31
C ILE A 145 7.38 13.75 21.55
N VAL A 146 7.89 13.14 20.48
CA VAL A 146 8.98 13.72 19.64
C VAL A 146 8.42 14.40 18.38
N LEU A 147 7.11 14.36 18.17
CA LEU A 147 6.44 14.77 16.94
C LEU A 147 6.69 16.24 16.59
N SER A 148 6.65 17.15 17.56
CA SER A 148 6.85 18.60 17.34
C SER A 148 8.18 18.92 16.65
N LYS A 149 9.22 18.11 16.87
CA LYS A 149 10.55 18.27 16.27
C LYS A 149 10.66 17.62 14.88
N LYS A 150 9.93 16.53 14.63
CA LYS A 150 10.01 15.75 13.36
C LYS A 150 8.91 16.09 12.35
N LEU A 151 7.76 16.63 12.77
CA LEU A 151 6.58 16.85 11.93
C LEU A 151 6.85 17.72 10.67
N PRO A 152 7.64 18.82 10.72
CA PRO A 152 7.93 19.60 9.51
C PRO A 152 8.62 18.74 8.45
N ARG A 153 9.67 18.01 8.84
CA ARG A 153 10.44 17.15 7.93
C ARG A 153 9.66 15.93 7.46
N LEU A 154 8.84 15.31 8.32
CA LEU A 154 7.95 14.22 7.92
C LEU A 154 6.93 14.66 6.87
N LYS A 155 6.41 15.90 6.97
CA LYS A 155 5.50 16.49 5.97
C LYS A 155 6.20 16.77 4.64
N GLU A 156 7.46 17.23 4.66
CA GLU A 156 8.30 17.34 3.46
C GLU A 156 8.53 15.98 2.80
N CYS A 157 8.76 14.93 3.60
CA CYS A 157 8.84 13.53 3.17
C CYS A 157 7.47 12.89 2.83
N GLY A 158 6.44 13.69 2.53
CA GLY A 158 5.16 13.21 2.02
C GLY A 158 4.21 12.55 3.02
N LEU A 159 4.49 12.58 4.33
CA LEU A 159 3.54 12.11 5.34
C LEU A 159 2.29 13.02 5.34
N ASN A 160 1.15 12.48 4.93
CA ASN A 160 -0.08 13.26 4.72
C ASN A 160 -1.21 12.96 5.73
N THR A 161 -1.09 11.89 6.52
CA THR A 161 -2.07 11.50 7.55
C THR A 161 -1.39 11.16 8.87
N LEU A 162 -1.96 11.58 9.99
CA LEU A 162 -1.41 11.32 11.33
C LEU A 162 -2.51 10.86 12.30
N ASN A 163 -2.20 9.85 13.11
CA ASN A 163 -2.96 9.50 14.31
C ASN A 163 -2.06 9.70 15.53
N ILE A 164 -2.54 10.45 16.52
CA ILE A 164 -1.86 10.62 17.81
C ILE A 164 -2.58 9.75 18.84
N SER A 165 -1.83 8.88 19.52
CA SER A 165 -2.34 8.05 20.62
C SER A 165 -2.27 8.82 21.94
N LEU A 166 -3.41 9.35 22.38
CA LEU A 166 -3.58 10.09 23.63
C LEU A 166 -4.70 9.46 24.46
N ASP A 167 -4.40 9.11 25.71
CA ASP A 167 -5.26 8.27 26.55
C ASP A 167 -5.99 9.08 27.63
N THR A 168 -5.43 10.24 28.00
CA THR A 168 -5.95 11.13 29.03
C THR A 168 -5.61 12.57 28.69
N PHE A 169 -6.53 13.49 29.01
CA PHE A 169 -6.30 14.94 29.03
C PHE A 169 -6.01 15.46 30.45
N ILE A 170 -6.13 14.60 31.47
CA ILE A 170 -5.86 14.91 32.88
C ILE A 170 -4.41 14.48 33.19
N PRO A 171 -3.51 15.42 33.57
CA PRO A 171 -2.10 15.10 33.84
C PRO A 171 -1.90 14.09 34.98
N ALA A 172 -2.68 14.18 36.05
CA ALA A 172 -2.61 13.21 37.17
C ALA A 172 -2.87 11.77 36.72
N ASN A 173 -3.66 11.55 35.67
CA ASN A 173 -4.00 10.21 35.19
C ASN A 173 -2.95 9.65 34.21
N SER A 174 -1.85 10.36 33.91
CA SER A 174 -0.77 9.83 33.07
C SER A 174 0.23 8.94 33.82
N GLU A 175 0.04 8.71 35.12
CA GLU A 175 0.87 7.83 35.97
C GLU A 175 1.04 6.40 35.41
N GLY A 176 0.13 5.93 34.56
CA GLY A 176 0.26 4.67 33.81
C GLY A 176 1.20 4.69 32.59
N LYS A 177 2.03 5.75 32.43
CA LYS A 177 2.96 5.93 31.30
C LYS A 177 4.33 6.50 31.72
N THR A 178 5.31 5.64 31.92
CA THR A 178 6.71 6.06 32.10
C THR A 178 7.36 6.38 30.77
N VAL A 179 8.07 7.52 30.68
CA VAL A 179 8.92 7.89 29.54
C VAL A 179 10.33 7.32 29.72
N HIS A 180 10.93 6.82 28.65
CA HIS A 180 12.30 6.27 28.59
C HIS A 180 13.08 6.85 27.40
#